data_AF-A0A1D2QWR8-F1
#
_entry.id   AF-A0A1D2QWR8-F1
#
_cell.length_a   1.000
_cell.length_b   1.000
_cell.length_c   1.000
_cell.angle_alpha   90.00
_cell.angle_beta   90.00
_cell.angle_gamma   90.00
#
_symmetry.space_group_name_H-M   'P 1'
#
loop_
_entity.id
_entity.type
_entity.pdbx_description
1 polymer ?
#
loop_
_entity_poly.entity_id
_entity_poly.type
_entity_poly.pdbx_seq_one_letter_code
_entity_poly.pdbx_strand_id
1 'polypeptide(L)'
;MDKGWKIIISLAIPFVLVVILILANLGSQSRITPNDEFFVVSIGSSPHINASEWVLEIDGVVENPMRFTYDNITSFPKVSEIETLKCVDGPTGTANWTGVRLKAILDMAKPNDNTTEVVFYGADGYSSSLTIEDASGSDVILAYEMNEEPLPVDQGYPLRLVAPDKYGYKWVKWITLIEVIDYDYKGFWESRGWDDDADITPISEWWVHSILLTIAAYFGSLSVLSGFRFSKQVESGKKLPKVFSARFHITTSLIYVLILLSVSIIWIFNSYNKRGSFPNTNHGFLALAVIVLAVIGLISGYVLSRNKKNENLKTLHLASSFLGYLLLLGTILTGLIIGGVIGFY
;
A
#
# COMPACT_ATOMS: atom_id res chain seq x y z
N MET A 1 -24.07 36.35 1.96
CA MET A 1 -22.80 35.60 2.12
C MET A 1 -21.80 36.15 1.13
N ASP A 2 -20.73 36.77 1.62
CA ASP A 2 -19.75 37.48 0.80
C ASP A 2 -19.06 36.54 -0.21
N LYS A 3 -18.67 37.03 -1.39
CA LYS A 3 -18.06 36.20 -2.46
C LYS A 3 -16.78 35.49 -1.98
N GLY A 4 -16.08 36.05 -0.98
CA GLY A 4 -14.92 35.43 -0.35
C GLY A 4 -15.25 34.15 0.43
N TRP A 5 -16.42 34.06 1.06
CA TRP A 5 -16.84 32.86 1.79
C TRP A 5 -17.16 31.70 0.83
N LYS A 6 -17.69 31.97 -0.36
CA LYS A 6 -17.92 30.92 -1.37
C LYS A 6 -16.63 30.23 -1.83
N ILE A 7 -15.52 30.98 -1.91
CA ILE A 7 -14.21 30.43 -2.30
C ILE A 7 -13.63 29.56 -1.18
N ILE A 8 -13.68 30.04 0.07
CA ILE A 8 -13.22 29.28 1.24
C ILE A 8 -14.03 27.98 1.39
N ILE A 9 -15.35 28.05 1.24
CA ILE A 9 -16.22 26.87 1.25
C ILE A 9 -15.90 25.92 0.09
N SER A 10 -15.66 26.43 -1.13
CA SER A 10 -15.30 25.59 -2.28
C SER A 10 -13.95 24.88 -2.14
N LEU A 11 -13.03 25.43 -1.33
CA LEU A 11 -11.72 24.82 -1.05
C LEU A 11 -11.75 23.91 0.18
N ALA A 12 -12.69 24.14 1.10
CA ALA A 12 -12.94 23.26 2.25
C ALA A 12 -13.72 22.00 1.85
N ILE A 13 -14.51 22.04 0.77
CA ILE A 13 -15.27 20.88 0.29
C ILE A 13 -14.37 19.69 -0.08
N PRO A 14 -13.27 19.84 -0.86
CA PRO A 14 -12.32 18.75 -1.09
C PRO A 14 -11.70 18.22 0.21
N PHE A 15 -11.38 19.10 1.16
CA PHE A 15 -10.83 18.70 2.47
C PHE A 15 -11.84 17.87 3.28
N VAL A 16 -13.10 18.30 3.34
CA VAL A 16 -14.18 17.56 4.00
C VAL A 16 -14.47 16.25 3.29
N LEU A 17 -14.44 16.21 1.95
CA LEU A 17 -14.58 14.98 1.17
C LEU A 17 -13.47 13.98 1.45
N VAL A 18 -12.20 14.42 1.48
CA VAL A 18 -11.06 13.55 1.81
C VAL A 18 -11.18 13.02 3.24
N VAL A 19 -11.54 13.86 4.21
CA VAL A 19 -11.77 13.43 5.60
C VAL A 19 -12.95 12.46 5.68
N ILE A 20 -14.06 12.71 4.98
CA ILE A 20 -15.21 11.80 4.92
C ILE A 20 -14.82 10.46 4.28
N LEU A 21 -14.04 10.45 3.21
CA LEU A 21 -13.57 9.22 2.56
C LEU A 21 -12.64 8.42 3.48
N ILE A 22 -11.74 9.09 4.21
CA ILE A 22 -10.89 8.45 5.23
C ILE A 22 -11.75 7.86 6.35
N LEU A 23 -12.73 8.61 6.87
CA LEU A 23 -13.65 8.16 7.92
C LEU A 23 -14.60 7.05 7.46
N ALA A 24 -15.05 7.07 6.20
CA ALA A 24 -15.90 6.03 5.63
C ALA A 24 -15.14 4.71 5.47
N ASN A 25 -13.84 4.77 5.17
CA ASN A 25 -12.99 3.58 5.04
C ASN A 25 -12.54 3.02 6.40
N LEU A 26 -12.62 3.81 7.49
CA LEU A 26 -12.31 3.38 8.85
C LEU A 26 -13.38 2.48 9.49
N GLY A 27 -14.60 2.45 8.93
CA GLY A 27 -15.73 1.68 9.47
C GLY A 27 -16.36 0.67 8.49
N SER A 28 -15.84 0.59 7.26
CA SER A 28 -16.30 -0.38 6.28
C SER A 28 -15.73 -1.76 6.58
N GLN A 29 -16.49 -2.61 7.26
CA GLN A 29 -16.30 -4.07 7.17
C GLN A 29 -16.28 -4.41 5.67
N SER A 30 -15.16 -4.92 5.16
CA SER A 30 -15.07 -5.27 3.75
C SER A 30 -16.12 -6.31 3.44
N ARG A 31 -16.97 -6.00 2.45
CA ARG A 31 -18.01 -6.92 1.99
C ARG A 31 -17.34 -8.22 1.55
N ILE A 32 -17.81 -9.35 2.08
CA ILE A 32 -17.39 -10.68 1.60
C ILE A 32 -17.63 -10.73 0.09
N THR A 33 -16.56 -11.01 -0.65
CA THR A 33 -16.55 -11.15 -2.10
C THR A 33 -17.05 -12.56 -2.45
N PRO A 34 -18.12 -12.69 -3.26
CA PRO A 34 -18.60 -13.99 -3.72
C PRO A 34 -17.49 -14.81 -4.39
N ASN A 35 -17.55 -16.15 -4.27
CA ASN A 35 -16.51 -17.06 -4.79
C ASN A 35 -16.30 -16.93 -6.30
N ASP A 36 -17.36 -16.66 -7.07
CA ASP A 36 -17.35 -16.46 -8.53
C ASP A 36 -16.90 -15.06 -8.96
N GLU A 37 -16.89 -14.09 -8.04
CA GLU A 37 -16.38 -12.74 -8.24
C GLU A 37 -14.95 -12.55 -7.67
N PHE A 38 -14.45 -13.51 -6.90
CA PHE A 38 -13.13 -13.42 -6.29
C PHE A 38 -12.04 -13.55 -7.35
N PHE A 39 -11.20 -12.53 -7.44
CA PHE A 39 -10.19 -12.43 -8.50
C PHE A 39 -9.21 -13.62 -8.49
N VAL A 40 -8.69 -13.96 -9.67
CA VAL A 40 -7.74 -15.06 -9.86
C VAL A 40 -6.45 -14.53 -10.49
N VAL A 41 -5.33 -14.79 -9.83
CA VAL A 41 -3.98 -14.60 -10.38
C VAL A 41 -3.23 -15.92 -10.25
N SER A 42 -2.61 -16.38 -11.34
CA SER A 42 -1.86 -17.64 -11.43
C SER A 42 -0.71 -17.46 -12.41
N ILE A 43 0.41 -18.17 -12.21
CA ILE A 43 1.55 -18.16 -13.15
C ILE A 43 1.30 -19.05 -14.38
N GLY A 44 0.25 -19.87 -14.33
CA GLY A 44 -0.13 -20.82 -15.38
C GLY A 44 -1.57 -21.30 -15.19
N SER A 45 -1.88 -22.47 -15.75
CA SER A 45 -3.19 -23.11 -15.60
C SER A 45 -3.37 -23.72 -14.21
N SER A 46 -4.57 -23.61 -13.66
CA SER A 46 -4.93 -24.24 -12.39
C SER A 46 -4.85 -25.77 -12.49
N PRO A 47 -4.07 -26.44 -11.63
CA PRO A 47 -4.02 -27.89 -11.60
C PRO A 47 -5.36 -28.47 -11.11
N HIS A 48 -5.80 -29.55 -11.74
CA HIS A 48 -6.92 -30.34 -11.24
C HIS A 48 -6.40 -31.43 -10.30
N ILE A 49 -6.62 -31.23 -9.00
CA ILE A 49 -6.15 -32.15 -7.95
C ILE A 49 -7.32 -32.98 -7.43
N ASN A 50 -7.14 -34.30 -7.38
CA ASN A 50 -8.06 -35.20 -6.69
C ASN A 50 -7.71 -35.23 -5.19
N ALA A 51 -8.57 -34.70 -4.32
CA ALA A 51 -8.30 -34.62 -2.88
C ALA A 51 -8.12 -35.99 -2.21
N SER A 52 -8.71 -37.07 -2.76
CA SER A 52 -8.53 -38.41 -2.18
C SER A 52 -7.13 -39.00 -2.42
N GLU A 53 -6.39 -38.47 -3.39
CA GLU A 53 -5.02 -38.88 -3.73
C GLU A 53 -3.98 -37.84 -3.30
N TRP A 54 -4.44 -36.65 -2.87
CA TRP A 54 -3.60 -35.56 -2.45
C TRP A 54 -2.96 -35.83 -1.09
N VAL A 55 -1.69 -35.46 -0.98
CA VAL A 55 -0.89 -35.53 0.24
C VAL A 55 -0.16 -34.20 0.42
N LEU A 56 -0.23 -33.67 1.64
CA LEU A 56 0.65 -32.62 2.11
C LEU A 56 1.86 -33.24 2.80
N GLU A 57 3.05 -32.85 2.37
CA GLU A 57 4.31 -33.22 3.03
C GLU A 57 4.83 -32.04 3.84
N ILE A 58 5.28 -32.31 5.08
CA ILE A 58 6.02 -31.37 5.93
C ILE A 58 7.41 -31.95 6.11
N ASP A 59 8.43 -31.26 5.65
CA ASP A 59 9.82 -31.75 5.63
C ASP A 59 10.84 -30.62 5.90
N GLY A 60 12.12 -30.93 5.77
CA GLY A 60 13.23 -30.00 5.93
C GLY A 60 13.88 -30.09 7.32
N VAL A 61 14.27 -28.96 7.90
CA VAL A 61 14.97 -28.89 9.20
C VAL A 61 14.01 -29.01 10.40
N VAL A 62 13.25 -30.10 10.44
CA VAL A 62 12.26 -30.44 11.49
C VAL A 62 12.63 -31.73 12.21
N GLU A 63 12.28 -31.86 13.49
CA GLU A 63 12.45 -33.12 14.23
C GLU A 63 11.49 -34.22 13.73
N ASN A 64 10.26 -33.84 13.34
CA ASN A 64 9.20 -34.77 12.94
C ASN A 64 8.69 -34.44 11.52
N PRO A 65 9.31 -34.99 10.47
CA PRO A 65 8.71 -34.96 9.13
C PRO A 65 7.35 -35.66 9.13
N MET A 66 6.37 -35.09 8.45
CA MET A 66 4.97 -35.55 8.49
C MET A 66 4.34 -35.58 7.11
N ARG A 67 3.33 -36.43 6.95
CA ARG A 67 2.49 -36.50 5.75
C ARG A 67 1.04 -36.51 6.16
N PHE A 68 0.24 -35.63 5.57
CA PHE A 68 -1.19 -35.52 5.84
C PHE A 68 -1.97 -35.81 4.57
N THR A 69 -2.95 -36.70 4.67
CA THR A 69 -4.02 -36.79 3.66
C THR A 69 -5.00 -35.63 3.84
N TYR A 70 -5.87 -35.40 2.86
CA TYR A 70 -6.93 -34.40 2.98
C TYR A 70 -7.80 -34.62 4.22
N ASP A 71 -8.25 -35.86 4.45
CA ASP A 71 -9.06 -36.20 5.63
C ASP A 71 -8.33 -35.94 6.95
N ASN A 72 -7.00 -36.16 6.99
CA ASN A 72 -6.21 -35.88 8.19
C ASN A 72 -6.13 -34.38 8.45
N ILE A 73 -5.81 -33.55 7.46
CA ILE A 73 -5.65 -32.11 7.67
C ILE A 73 -6.98 -31.45 8.04
N THR A 74 -8.11 -31.90 7.48
CA THR A 74 -9.45 -31.39 7.82
C THR A 74 -9.98 -31.90 9.17
N SER A 75 -9.33 -32.89 9.78
CA SER A 75 -9.70 -33.41 11.11
C SER A 75 -9.17 -32.57 12.28
N PHE A 76 -8.22 -31.67 12.02
CA PHE A 76 -7.68 -30.76 13.03
C PHE A 76 -8.74 -29.74 13.50
N PRO A 77 -8.56 -29.12 14.68
CA PRO A 77 -9.42 -28.03 15.12
C PRO A 77 -9.49 -26.93 14.06
N LYS A 78 -10.68 -26.73 13.49
CA LYS A 78 -10.92 -25.73 12.46
C LYS A 78 -10.96 -24.32 13.04
N VAL A 79 -10.41 -23.38 12.28
CA VAL A 79 -10.52 -21.93 12.52
C VAL A 79 -11.09 -21.27 11.29
N SER A 80 -11.82 -20.18 11.48
CA SER A 80 -12.41 -19.37 10.41
C SER A 80 -12.07 -17.91 10.66
N GLU A 81 -11.46 -17.26 9.69
CA GLU A 81 -11.08 -15.84 9.77
C GLU A 81 -11.52 -15.10 8.50
N ILE A 82 -12.04 -13.88 8.69
CA ILE A 82 -12.42 -13.02 7.57
C ILE A 82 -11.19 -12.21 7.18
N GLU A 83 -10.58 -12.58 6.05
CA GLU A 83 -9.33 -11.99 5.61
C GLU A 83 -9.38 -11.47 4.19
N THR A 84 -8.65 -10.38 3.96
CA THR A 84 -8.58 -9.71 2.66
C THR A 84 -7.28 -10.03 1.95
N LEU A 85 -7.36 -10.77 0.85
CA LEU A 85 -6.24 -11.01 -0.03
C LEU A 85 -6.04 -9.77 -0.90
N LYS A 86 -4.86 -9.15 -0.83
CA LYS A 86 -4.48 -8.01 -1.66
C LYS A 86 -3.41 -8.41 -2.66
N CYS A 87 -3.69 -8.27 -3.95
CA CYS A 87 -2.67 -8.36 -4.98
C CYS A 87 -1.86 -7.06 -5.00
N VAL A 88 -0.56 -7.18 -5.23
CA VAL A 88 0.35 -6.04 -5.34
C VAL A 88 0.01 -5.13 -6.53
N ASP A 89 -0.65 -5.66 -7.56
CA ASP A 89 -1.11 -4.92 -8.74
C ASP A 89 -2.50 -4.28 -8.56
N GLY A 90 -3.10 -4.38 -7.37
CA GLY A 90 -4.33 -3.65 -7.01
C GLY A 90 -5.58 -4.48 -6.73
N PRO A 91 -5.85 -5.63 -7.40
CA PRO A 91 -7.03 -6.44 -7.09
C PRO A 91 -7.08 -6.86 -5.62
N THR A 92 -8.26 -6.75 -5.01
CA THR A 92 -8.50 -7.15 -3.63
C THR A 92 -9.78 -7.98 -3.54
N GLY A 93 -9.82 -8.89 -2.58
CA GLY A 93 -10.98 -9.74 -2.32
C GLY A 93 -10.98 -10.16 -0.86
N THR A 94 -12.15 -10.09 -0.23
CA THR A 94 -12.33 -10.48 1.17
C THR A 94 -13.17 -11.75 1.23
N ALA A 95 -12.72 -12.75 1.98
CA ALA A 95 -13.44 -13.99 2.15
C ALA A 95 -13.34 -14.49 3.60
N ASN A 96 -14.28 -15.34 4.00
CA ASN A 96 -14.17 -16.12 5.22
C ASN A 96 -13.35 -17.38 4.90
N TRP A 97 -12.12 -17.46 5.38
CA TRP A 97 -11.21 -18.56 5.13
C TRP A 97 -11.26 -19.55 6.28
N THR A 98 -11.55 -20.81 5.98
CA THR A 98 -11.61 -21.87 7.00
C THR A 98 -10.53 -22.92 6.76
N GLY A 99 -9.85 -23.30 7.83
CA GLY A 99 -8.70 -24.19 7.74
C GLY A 99 -8.12 -24.60 9.10
N VAL A 100 -6.85 -25.01 9.08
CA VAL A 100 -6.05 -25.28 10.28
C VAL A 100 -4.99 -24.20 10.46
N ARG A 101 -4.71 -23.81 11.71
CA ARG A 101 -3.61 -22.89 12.02
C ARG A 101 -2.28 -23.50 11.58
N LEU A 102 -1.51 -22.80 10.77
CA LEU A 102 -0.18 -23.28 10.34
C LEU A 102 0.72 -23.55 11.55
N LYS A 103 0.66 -22.66 12.55
CA LYS A 103 1.39 -22.82 13.81
C LYS A 103 1.17 -24.19 14.47
N ALA A 104 -0.05 -24.72 14.46
CA ALA A 104 -0.33 -26.02 15.07
C ALA A 104 0.40 -27.17 14.36
N ILE A 105 0.54 -27.07 13.03
CA ILE A 105 1.29 -28.04 12.23
C ILE A 105 2.79 -27.89 12.48
N LEU A 106 3.31 -26.66 12.52
CA LEU A 106 4.72 -26.39 12.82
C LEU A 106 5.10 -26.85 14.24
N ASP A 107 4.26 -26.61 15.24
CA ASP A 107 4.51 -27.06 16.62
C ASP A 107 4.63 -28.59 16.72
N MET A 108 3.92 -29.34 15.86
CA MET A 108 4.07 -30.80 15.75
C MET A 108 5.33 -31.21 15.00
N ALA A 109 5.68 -30.50 13.93
CA ALA A 109 6.87 -30.75 13.14
C ALA A 109 8.14 -30.51 13.96
N LYS A 110 8.10 -29.51 14.86
CA LYS A 110 9.22 -29.01 15.65
C LYS A 110 10.40 -28.56 14.78
N PRO A 111 10.31 -27.38 14.13
CA PRO A 111 11.45 -26.71 13.52
C PRO A 111 12.62 -26.60 14.47
N ASN A 112 13.84 -26.78 13.96
CA ASN A 112 15.06 -26.59 14.74
C ASN A 112 15.31 -25.11 15.07
N ASP A 113 16.13 -24.84 16.09
CA ASP A 113 16.47 -23.47 16.53
C ASP A 113 17.17 -22.61 15.45
N ASN A 114 17.77 -23.23 14.42
CA ASN A 114 18.43 -22.54 13.30
C ASN A 114 17.48 -22.27 12.12
N THR A 115 16.19 -22.58 12.25
CA THR A 115 15.20 -22.34 11.18
C THR A 115 15.16 -20.85 10.85
N THR A 116 15.18 -20.53 9.56
CA THR A 116 15.03 -19.17 9.04
C THR A 116 13.65 -18.98 8.41
N GLU A 117 13.22 -19.92 7.55
CA GLU A 117 12.00 -19.77 6.76
C GLU A 117 11.20 -21.06 6.62
N VAL A 118 9.94 -20.90 6.24
CA VAL A 118 9.01 -21.96 5.84
C VAL A 118 8.61 -21.72 4.39
N VAL A 119 9.01 -22.63 3.50
CA VAL A 119 8.72 -22.60 2.07
C VAL A 119 7.46 -23.40 1.77
N PHE A 120 6.60 -22.86 0.92
CA PHE A 120 5.38 -23.51 0.45
C PHE A 120 5.51 -23.76 -1.04
N TYR A 121 5.30 -25.00 -1.46
CA TYR A 121 5.32 -25.40 -2.87
C TYR A 121 3.93 -25.81 -3.34
N GLY A 122 3.47 -25.17 -4.41
CA GLY A 122 2.23 -25.47 -5.09
C GLY A 122 2.42 -26.52 -6.19
N ALA A 123 1.36 -27.28 -6.46
CA ALA A 123 1.35 -28.30 -7.52
C ALA A 123 1.53 -27.73 -8.95
N ASP A 124 1.36 -26.43 -9.13
CA ASP A 124 1.60 -25.71 -10.39
C ASP A 124 3.08 -25.33 -10.59
N GLY A 125 3.95 -25.70 -9.66
CA GLY A 125 5.38 -25.35 -9.66
C GLY A 125 5.67 -23.95 -9.10
N TYR A 126 4.65 -23.26 -8.55
CA TYR A 126 4.85 -22.00 -7.84
C TYR A 126 5.40 -22.26 -6.43
N SER A 127 6.27 -21.38 -5.95
CA SER A 127 6.76 -21.41 -4.57
C SER A 127 7.00 -20.01 -4.02
N SER A 128 6.88 -19.91 -2.70
CA SER A 128 7.12 -18.72 -1.90
C SER A 128 7.42 -19.15 -0.48
N SER A 129 8.05 -18.28 0.30
CA SER A 129 8.33 -18.53 1.73
C SER A 129 7.78 -17.43 2.63
N LEU A 130 7.67 -17.76 3.91
CA LEU A 130 7.52 -16.84 5.03
C LEU A 130 8.68 -17.06 6.01
N THR A 131 9.08 -16.01 6.73
CA THR A 131 9.96 -16.18 7.90
C THR A 131 9.34 -17.13 8.92
N ILE A 132 10.13 -17.80 9.73
CA ILE A 132 9.59 -18.69 10.79
C ILE A 132 8.71 -17.91 11.77
N GLU A 133 9.04 -16.65 12.05
CA GLU A 133 8.24 -15.75 12.87
C GLU A 133 6.86 -15.50 12.24
N ASP A 134 6.82 -15.12 10.97
CA ASP A 134 5.56 -14.86 10.25
C ASP A 134 4.73 -16.14 10.10
N ALA A 135 5.35 -17.25 9.71
CA ALA A 135 4.68 -18.54 9.56
C ALA A 135 4.09 -19.06 10.90
N SER A 136 4.71 -18.68 12.03
CA SER A 136 4.25 -19.02 13.37
C SER A 136 3.19 -18.04 13.92
N GLY A 137 2.77 -17.07 13.11
CA GLY A 137 1.71 -16.12 13.43
C GLY A 137 0.40 -16.82 13.82
N SER A 138 -0.34 -16.21 14.74
CA SER A 138 -1.59 -16.78 15.26
C SER A 138 -2.74 -16.78 14.25
N ASP A 139 -2.60 -16.02 13.18
CA ASP A 139 -3.58 -15.70 12.15
C ASP A 139 -3.31 -16.42 10.81
N VAL A 140 -2.15 -17.06 10.65
CA VAL A 140 -1.80 -17.82 9.44
C VAL A 140 -2.53 -19.16 9.38
N ILE A 141 -3.23 -19.41 8.26
CA ILE A 141 -4.10 -20.57 8.08
C ILE A 141 -3.70 -21.35 6.83
N LEU A 142 -3.66 -22.67 6.94
CA LEU A 142 -3.76 -23.58 5.80
C LEU A 142 -5.24 -23.83 5.52
N ALA A 143 -5.79 -23.08 4.58
CA ALA A 143 -7.21 -23.06 4.28
C ALA A 143 -7.58 -24.16 3.29
N TYR A 144 -8.71 -24.83 3.55
CA TYR A 144 -9.34 -25.81 2.66
C TYR A 144 -10.78 -25.42 2.29
N GLU A 145 -11.31 -24.36 2.91
CA GLU A 145 -12.63 -23.79 2.68
C GLU A 145 -12.54 -22.27 2.50
N MET A 146 -13.44 -21.73 1.68
CA MET A 146 -13.59 -20.30 1.39
C MET A 146 -15.07 -19.98 1.28
N ASN A 147 -15.52 -19.01 2.09
CA ASN A 147 -16.91 -18.60 2.21
C ASN A 147 -17.84 -19.78 2.54
N GLU A 148 -17.43 -20.63 3.49
CA GLU A 148 -18.18 -21.80 4.00
C GLU A 148 -18.39 -22.92 2.95
N GLU A 149 -17.72 -22.83 1.81
CA GLU A 149 -17.68 -23.85 0.78
C GLU A 149 -16.25 -24.40 0.61
N PRO A 150 -16.05 -25.63 0.10
CA PRO A 150 -14.73 -26.07 -0.33
C PRO A 150 -14.09 -25.07 -1.27
N LEU A 151 -12.77 -24.90 -1.19
CA LEU A 151 -12.06 -23.97 -2.08
C LEU A 151 -12.47 -24.18 -3.54
N PRO A 152 -12.77 -23.12 -4.30
CA PRO A 152 -12.79 -23.19 -5.75
C PRO A 152 -11.42 -23.67 -6.28
N VAL A 153 -11.42 -24.39 -7.41
CA VAL A 153 -10.18 -24.89 -8.04
C VAL A 153 -9.18 -23.76 -8.26
N ASP A 154 -9.64 -22.63 -8.81
CA ASP A 154 -8.80 -21.47 -9.10
C ASP A 154 -8.29 -20.73 -7.85
N GLN A 155 -8.90 -20.99 -6.70
CA GLN A 155 -8.52 -20.43 -5.40
C GLN A 155 -7.65 -21.38 -4.56
N GLY A 156 -7.23 -22.51 -5.13
CA GLY A 156 -6.19 -23.35 -4.53
C GLY A 156 -6.66 -24.68 -3.95
N TYR A 157 -7.83 -25.18 -4.33
CA TYR A 157 -8.31 -26.51 -3.91
C TYR A 157 -7.24 -27.61 -4.13
N PRO A 158 -6.91 -28.45 -3.15
CA PRO A 158 -7.63 -28.63 -1.88
C PRO A 158 -7.09 -27.79 -0.71
N LEU A 159 -5.91 -27.18 -0.84
CA LEU A 159 -5.26 -26.45 0.25
C LEU A 159 -4.48 -25.24 -0.26
N ARG A 160 -4.66 -24.10 0.40
CA ARG A 160 -3.88 -22.88 0.17
C ARG A 160 -3.35 -22.28 1.47
N LEU A 161 -2.36 -21.41 1.36
CA LEU A 161 -1.95 -20.52 2.44
C LEU A 161 -2.84 -19.27 2.47
N VAL A 162 -3.17 -18.83 3.68
CA VAL A 162 -3.79 -17.55 4.03
C VAL A 162 -2.86 -16.86 5.02
N ALA A 163 -2.28 -15.73 4.61
CA ALA A 163 -1.29 -14.96 5.38
C ALA A 163 -1.71 -13.48 5.45
N PRO A 164 -2.60 -13.10 6.39
CA PRO A 164 -3.34 -11.82 6.40
C PRO A 164 -2.53 -10.55 6.16
N ASP A 165 -1.31 -10.47 6.71
CA ASP A 165 -0.46 -9.28 6.61
C ASP A 165 0.47 -9.28 5.39
N LYS A 166 0.35 -10.26 4.49
CA LYS A 166 1.22 -10.43 3.33
C LYS A 166 0.48 -10.22 2.02
N TYR A 167 1.14 -9.63 1.02
CA TYR A 167 0.59 -9.55 -0.34
C TYR A 167 0.31 -10.96 -0.91
N GLY A 168 -0.67 -11.02 -1.80
CA GLY A 168 -1.23 -12.27 -2.31
C GLY A 168 -0.26 -13.22 -3.00
N TYR A 169 0.92 -12.74 -3.43
CA TYR A 169 1.96 -13.63 -3.98
C TYR A 169 2.59 -14.53 -2.91
N LYS A 170 2.49 -14.18 -1.63
CA LYS A 170 2.86 -15.09 -0.53
C LYS A 170 1.80 -16.16 -0.26
N TRP A 171 0.55 -15.98 -0.71
CA TRP A 171 -0.57 -16.88 -0.42
C TRP A 171 -0.62 -18.07 -1.39
N VAL A 172 0.38 -18.96 -1.29
CA VAL A 172 0.57 -20.12 -2.19
C VAL A 172 -0.71 -20.96 -2.27
N LYS A 173 -1.11 -21.29 -3.50
CA LYS A 173 -2.27 -22.15 -3.81
C LYS A 173 -1.80 -23.58 -4.09
N TRP A 174 -2.71 -24.54 -3.98
CA TRP A 174 -2.48 -25.94 -4.36
C TRP A 174 -1.28 -26.58 -3.65
N ILE A 175 -1.12 -26.29 -2.35
CA ILE A 175 0.08 -26.67 -1.60
C ILE A 175 0.21 -28.20 -1.56
N THR A 176 1.40 -28.70 -1.84
CA THR A 176 1.75 -30.13 -1.74
C THR A 176 2.93 -30.39 -0.80
N LEU A 177 3.81 -29.40 -0.62
CA LEU A 177 4.96 -29.49 0.28
C LEU A 177 5.12 -28.19 1.06
N ILE A 178 5.37 -28.34 2.36
CA ILE A 178 5.87 -27.30 3.24
C ILE A 178 7.25 -27.73 3.73
N GLU A 179 8.27 -26.97 3.37
CA GLU A 179 9.66 -27.26 3.72
C GLU A 179 10.18 -26.21 4.67
N VAL A 180 10.64 -26.64 5.85
CA VAL A 180 11.28 -25.76 6.81
C VAL A 180 12.78 -25.70 6.50
N ILE A 181 13.37 -24.51 6.41
CA ILE A 181 14.76 -24.32 5.96
C ILE A 181 15.54 -23.37 6.88
N ASP A 182 16.87 -23.44 6.82
CA ASP A 182 17.82 -22.65 7.63
C ASP A 182 18.57 -21.57 6.82
N TYR A 183 18.00 -21.17 5.68
CA TYR A 183 18.55 -20.13 4.80
C TYR A 183 17.44 -19.26 4.19
N ASP A 184 17.84 -18.10 3.65
CA ASP A 184 16.96 -17.18 2.91
C ASP A 184 16.53 -17.78 1.57
N TYR A 185 15.21 -17.91 1.33
CA TYR A 185 14.66 -18.47 0.11
C TYR A 185 13.89 -17.43 -0.70
N LYS A 186 14.35 -17.18 -1.92
CA LYS A 186 13.60 -16.36 -2.89
C LYS A 186 12.72 -17.24 -3.77
N GLY A 187 11.41 -17.15 -3.53
CA GLY A 187 10.38 -17.78 -4.34
C GLY A 187 10.26 -17.24 -5.76
N PHE A 188 9.16 -17.56 -6.43
CA PHE A 188 8.99 -17.24 -7.85
C PHE A 188 9.06 -15.73 -8.13
N TRP A 189 8.37 -14.88 -7.37
CA TRP A 189 8.37 -13.45 -7.62
C TRP A 189 9.56 -12.75 -6.96
N GLU A 190 9.96 -13.20 -5.78
CA GLU A 190 11.05 -12.65 -4.99
C GLU A 190 12.38 -12.81 -5.74
N SER A 191 12.60 -13.96 -6.40
CA SER A 191 13.75 -14.17 -7.30
C SER A 191 13.75 -13.26 -8.54
N ARG A 192 12.62 -12.62 -8.85
CA ARG A 192 12.43 -11.67 -9.95
C ARG A 192 12.46 -10.21 -9.47
N GLY A 193 12.86 -9.97 -8.23
CA GLY A 193 13.06 -8.63 -7.67
C GLY A 193 11.82 -8.03 -7.00
N TRP A 194 10.81 -8.84 -6.70
CA TRP A 194 9.73 -8.43 -5.80
C TRP A 194 10.20 -8.43 -4.34
N ASP A 195 9.48 -7.68 -3.51
CA ASP A 195 9.77 -7.56 -2.08
C ASP A 195 9.65 -8.92 -1.39
N ASP A 196 10.62 -9.28 -0.57
CA ASP A 196 10.66 -10.61 0.00
C ASP A 196 9.81 -10.74 1.27
N ASP A 197 9.74 -9.70 2.10
CA ASP A 197 8.88 -9.72 3.28
C ASP A 197 7.41 -9.59 2.88
N ALA A 198 7.12 -8.92 1.77
CA ALA A 198 5.80 -8.74 1.18
C ALA A 198 4.74 -8.13 2.13
N ASP A 199 5.17 -7.34 3.11
CA ASP A 199 4.27 -6.77 4.11
C ASP A 199 3.25 -5.79 3.51
N ILE A 200 1.98 -6.04 3.80
CA ILE A 200 0.91 -5.08 3.58
C ILE A 200 1.03 -4.03 4.69
N THR A 201 1.58 -2.87 4.35
CA THR A 201 1.67 -1.77 5.30
C THR A 201 0.25 -1.34 5.73
N PRO A 202 -0.11 -1.48 7.02
CA PRO A 202 -1.44 -1.10 7.50
C PRO A 202 -1.75 0.36 7.20
N ILE A 203 -3.02 0.70 6.92
CA ILE A 203 -3.40 2.11 6.69
C ILE A 203 -3.00 2.99 7.89
N SER A 204 -3.01 2.43 9.12
CA SER A 204 -2.55 3.12 10.34
C SER A 204 -1.10 3.60 10.26
N GLU A 205 -0.20 2.87 9.59
CA GLU A 205 1.19 3.30 9.36
C GLU A 205 1.28 4.46 8.36
N TRP A 206 0.24 4.66 7.52
CA TRP A 206 0.15 5.77 6.58
C TRP A 206 -0.48 7.03 7.17
N TRP A 207 -1.04 7.00 8.38
CA TRP A 207 -1.81 8.15 8.89
C TRP A 207 -0.95 9.39 9.07
N VAL A 208 0.25 9.27 9.64
CA VAL A 208 1.16 10.41 9.80
C VAL A 208 1.53 11.00 8.44
N HIS A 209 1.88 10.14 7.47
CA HIS A 209 2.22 10.56 6.12
C HIS A 209 1.04 11.26 5.43
N SER A 210 -0.16 10.69 5.53
CA SER A 210 -1.40 11.21 4.94
C SER A 210 -1.83 12.54 5.57
N ILE A 211 -1.74 12.67 6.89
CA ILE A 211 -2.02 13.91 7.61
C ILE A 211 -1.05 15.00 7.16
N LEU A 212 0.25 14.71 7.14
CA LEU A 212 1.26 15.69 6.74
C LEU A 212 1.10 16.10 5.26
N LEU A 213 0.81 15.18 4.35
CA LEU A 213 0.49 15.50 2.95
C LEU A 213 -0.77 16.35 2.82
N THR A 214 -1.79 16.09 3.62
CA THR A 214 -3.03 16.87 3.64
C THR A 214 -2.76 18.30 4.10
N ILE A 215 -1.97 18.47 5.17
CA ILE A 215 -1.54 19.78 5.66
C ILE A 215 -0.69 20.48 4.60
N ALA A 216 0.24 19.78 3.93
CA ALA A 216 1.03 20.33 2.84
C ALA A 216 0.14 20.81 1.68
N ALA A 217 -0.84 20.00 1.25
CA ALA A 217 -1.78 20.39 0.21
C ALA A 217 -2.58 21.64 0.60
N TYR A 218 -3.00 21.75 1.87
CA TYR A 218 -3.70 22.94 2.38
C TYR A 218 -2.82 24.20 2.32
N PHE A 219 -1.59 24.15 2.84
CA PHE A 219 -0.67 25.29 2.78
C PHE A 219 -0.22 25.63 1.36
N GLY A 220 -0.05 24.62 0.50
CA GLY A 220 0.18 24.78 -0.94
C GLY A 220 -0.94 25.54 -1.63
N SER A 221 -2.20 25.19 -1.35
CA SER A 221 -3.38 25.93 -1.85
C SER A 221 -3.34 27.40 -1.44
N LEU A 222 -3.09 27.67 -0.15
CA LEU A 222 -3.01 29.03 0.38
C LEU A 222 -1.86 29.84 -0.25
N SER A 223 -0.72 29.19 -0.50
CA SER A 223 0.42 29.77 -1.21
C SER A 223 0.03 30.12 -2.65
N VAL A 224 -0.55 29.20 -3.42
CA VAL A 224 -0.97 29.45 -4.81
C VAL A 224 -2.00 30.59 -4.89
N LEU A 225 -3.03 30.55 -4.04
CA LEU A 225 -4.07 31.60 -4.00
C LEU A 225 -3.49 32.96 -3.66
N SER A 226 -2.63 33.05 -2.65
CA SER A 226 -1.95 34.31 -2.32
C SER A 226 -1.03 34.77 -3.45
N GLY A 227 -0.36 33.86 -4.16
CA GLY A 227 0.45 34.17 -5.33
C GLY A 227 -0.37 34.81 -6.47
N PHE A 228 -1.58 34.31 -6.73
CA PHE A 228 -2.49 34.88 -7.74
C PHE A 228 -2.86 36.33 -7.47
N ARG A 229 -2.92 36.76 -6.20
CA ARG A 229 -3.17 38.17 -5.85
C ARG A 229 -2.15 39.11 -6.47
N PHE A 230 -0.90 38.66 -6.60
CA PHE A 230 0.21 39.45 -7.10
C PHE A 230 0.51 39.21 -8.59
N SER A 231 -0.11 38.19 -9.17
CA SER A 231 0.04 37.89 -10.59
C SER A 231 -0.69 38.91 -11.45
N LYS A 232 -0.01 39.43 -12.47
CA LYS A 232 -0.64 40.24 -13.53
C LYS A 232 -1.47 39.37 -14.48
N GLN A 233 -1.16 38.08 -14.57
CA GLN A 233 -1.79 37.13 -15.51
C GLN A 233 -3.14 36.62 -14.98
N VAL A 234 -3.38 36.71 -13.67
CA VAL A 234 -4.60 36.19 -13.02
C VAL A 234 -5.41 37.34 -12.44
N GLU A 235 -6.25 37.95 -13.28
CA GLU A 235 -7.00 39.15 -12.90
C GLU A 235 -7.99 38.92 -11.74
N SER A 236 -8.58 37.72 -11.67
CA SER A 236 -9.45 37.31 -10.56
C SER A 236 -8.74 37.33 -9.21
N GLY A 237 -7.42 37.11 -9.18
CA GLY A 237 -6.61 37.12 -7.96
C GLY A 237 -6.61 38.49 -7.25
N LYS A 238 -6.77 39.59 -8.01
CA LYS A 238 -6.85 40.95 -7.43
C LYS A 238 -8.06 41.13 -6.49
N LYS A 239 -9.09 40.29 -6.62
CA LYS A 239 -10.31 40.32 -5.80
C LYS A 239 -10.16 39.59 -4.47
N LEU A 240 -9.03 38.94 -4.20
CA LEU A 240 -8.81 38.22 -2.95
C LEU A 240 -8.79 39.15 -1.73
N PRO A 241 -9.14 38.67 -0.53
CA PRO A 241 -9.06 39.44 0.72
C PRO A 241 -7.63 39.88 1.08
N LYS A 242 -7.49 41.02 1.78
CA LYS A 242 -6.18 41.61 2.14
C LYS A 242 -5.28 40.69 2.98
N VAL A 243 -5.85 39.69 3.65
CA VAL A 243 -5.11 38.66 4.41
C VAL A 243 -4.08 37.92 3.55
N PHE A 244 -4.35 37.75 2.25
CA PHE A 244 -3.44 37.14 1.27
C PHE A 244 -2.30 38.09 0.86
N SER A 245 -1.62 38.66 1.84
CA SER A 245 -0.50 39.59 1.67
C SER A 245 0.77 38.87 1.19
N ALA A 246 1.79 39.63 0.76
CA ALA A 246 3.06 39.05 0.36
C ALA A 246 3.77 38.33 1.51
N ARG A 247 3.61 38.84 2.74
CA ARG A 247 4.11 38.15 3.95
C ARG A 247 3.39 36.82 4.16
N PHE A 248 2.07 36.81 4.05
CA PHE A 248 1.27 35.59 4.13
C PHE A 248 1.70 34.56 3.08
N HIS A 249 1.91 34.99 1.82
CA HIS A 249 2.40 34.13 0.75
C HIS A 249 3.76 33.49 1.08
N ILE A 250 4.73 34.29 1.53
CA ILE A 250 6.06 33.78 1.89
C ILE A 250 5.96 32.79 3.07
N THR A 251 5.23 33.13 4.13
CA THR A 251 5.09 32.27 5.30
C THR A 251 4.43 30.94 4.96
N THR A 252 3.31 30.97 4.23
CA THR A 252 2.61 29.73 3.82
C THR A 252 3.44 28.88 2.86
N SER A 253 4.19 29.51 1.94
CA SER A 253 5.12 28.79 1.05
C SER A 253 6.27 28.12 1.80
N LEU A 254 6.83 28.78 2.82
CA LEU A 254 7.90 28.20 3.64
C LEU A 254 7.38 26.99 4.43
N ILE A 255 6.22 27.12 5.08
CA ILE A 255 5.58 26.02 5.81
C ILE A 255 5.30 24.85 4.86
N TYR A 256 4.73 25.13 3.69
CA TYR A 256 4.46 24.13 2.66
C TYR A 256 5.72 23.33 2.27
N VAL A 257 6.81 24.03 1.93
CA VAL A 257 8.07 23.39 1.53
C VAL A 257 8.69 22.60 2.68
N LEU A 258 8.68 23.13 3.90
CA LEU A 258 9.23 22.42 5.06
C LEU A 258 8.48 21.11 5.33
N ILE A 259 7.15 21.14 5.32
CA ILE A 259 6.35 19.93 5.52
C ILE A 259 6.62 18.93 4.39
N LEU A 260 6.62 19.37 3.12
CA LEU A 260 6.92 18.49 2.00
C LEU A 260 8.30 17.83 2.11
N LEU A 261 9.33 18.58 2.49
CA LEU A 261 10.68 18.04 2.69
C LEU A 261 10.69 17.01 3.82
N SER A 262 10.08 17.32 4.96
CA SER A 262 10.00 16.39 6.09
C SER A 262 9.28 15.09 5.72
N VAL A 263 8.12 15.19 5.07
CA VAL A 263 7.35 14.02 4.62
C VAL A 263 8.15 13.16 3.65
N SER A 264 8.85 13.80 2.72
CA SER A 264 9.63 13.10 1.70
C SER A 264 10.86 12.42 2.30
N ILE A 265 11.53 13.05 3.26
CA ILE A 265 12.66 12.44 3.99
C ILE A 265 12.20 11.21 4.76
N ILE A 266 11.10 11.32 5.51
CA ILE A 266 10.53 10.19 6.27
C ILE A 266 10.17 9.05 5.31
N TRP A 267 9.51 9.38 4.19
CA TRP A 267 9.11 8.38 3.20
C TRP A 267 10.30 7.70 2.52
N ILE A 268 11.33 8.45 2.12
CA ILE A 268 12.57 7.91 1.55
C ILE A 268 13.27 6.99 2.56
N PHE A 269 13.41 7.43 3.81
CA PHE A 269 14.06 6.66 4.87
C PHE A 269 13.30 5.35 5.15
N ASN A 270 11.98 5.43 5.30
CA ASN A 270 11.15 4.25 5.49
C ASN A 270 11.20 3.31 4.28
N SER A 271 11.17 3.85 3.06
CA SER A 271 11.28 3.05 1.84
C SER A 271 12.63 2.34 1.74
N TYR A 272 13.72 3.04 2.07
CA TYR A 272 15.06 2.47 2.06
C TYR A 272 15.23 1.39 3.13
N ASN A 273 14.75 1.64 4.35
CA ASN A 273 14.83 0.66 5.44
C ASN A 273 14.00 -0.60 5.15
N LYS A 274 12.82 -0.44 4.54
CA LYS A 274 11.97 -1.59 4.17
C LYS A 274 12.51 -2.35 2.95
N ARG A 275 13.01 -1.65 1.91
CA ARG A 275 13.33 -2.26 0.60
C ARG A 275 14.81 -2.39 0.29
N GLY A 276 15.70 -1.97 1.20
CA GLY A 276 17.15 -1.92 0.98
C GLY A 276 17.60 -1.00 -0.17
N SER A 277 16.70 -0.21 -0.77
CA SER A 277 16.98 0.57 -1.98
C SER A 277 16.13 1.85 -2.05
N PHE A 278 16.60 2.84 -2.81
CA PHE A 278 15.82 4.04 -3.07
C PHE A 278 14.58 3.70 -3.89
N PRO A 279 13.42 4.32 -3.60
CA PRO A 279 12.18 4.01 -4.28
C PRO A 279 12.26 4.38 -5.77
N ASN A 280 12.33 3.36 -6.63
CA ASN A 280 12.33 3.50 -8.09
C ASN A 280 10.92 3.31 -8.66
N THR A 281 9.96 4.11 -8.16
CA THR A 281 8.55 4.04 -8.57
C THR A 281 8.11 5.33 -9.23
N ASN A 282 7.14 5.24 -10.14
CA ASN A 282 6.53 6.43 -10.76
C ASN A 282 6.02 7.43 -9.69
N HIS A 283 5.43 6.92 -8.60
CA HIS A 283 5.01 7.74 -7.46
C HIS A 283 6.20 8.48 -6.80
N GLY A 284 7.33 7.79 -6.62
CA GLY A 284 8.55 8.38 -6.08
C GLY A 284 9.15 9.48 -6.96
N PHE A 285 9.20 9.24 -8.28
CA PHE A 285 9.67 10.25 -9.23
C PHE A 285 8.78 11.50 -9.24
N LEU A 286 7.46 11.32 -9.19
CA LEU A 286 6.51 12.42 -9.08
C LEU A 286 6.72 13.21 -7.78
N ALA A 287 6.90 12.53 -6.64
CA ALA A 287 7.18 13.18 -5.36
C ALA A 287 8.47 14.02 -5.41
N LEU A 288 9.55 13.50 -6.01
CA LEU A 288 10.80 14.24 -6.16
C LEU A 288 10.63 15.49 -7.04
N ALA A 289 9.90 15.38 -8.16
CA ALA A 289 9.60 16.51 -9.03
C ALA A 289 8.83 17.62 -8.30
N VAL A 290 7.87 17.25 -7.44
CA VAL A 290 7.13 18.19 -6.58
C VAL A 290 8.09 18.97 -5.68
N ILE A 291 9.01 18.29 -4.99
CA ILE A 291 9.99 18.93 -4.09
C ILE A 291 10.85 19.93 -4.87
N VAL A 292 11.40 19.50 -6.01
CA VAL A 292 12.26 20.36 -6.85
C VAL A 292 11.52 21.62 -7.27
N LEU A 293 10.29 21.49 -7.76
CA LEU A 293 9.49 22.63 -8.20
C LEU A 293 9.08 23.54 -7.05
N ALA A 294 8.77 22.98 -5.87
CA ALA A 294 8.45 23.76 -4.67
C ALA A 294 9.67 24.56 -4.18
N VAL A 295 10.87 23.97 -4.23
CA VAL A 295 12.13 24.65 -3.90
C VAL A 295 12.46 25.75 -4.92
N ILE A 296 12.31 25.48 -6.23
CA ILE A 296 12.46 26.50 -7.28
C ILE A 296 11.46 27.65 -7.05
N GLY A 297 10.20 27.34 -6.72
CA GLY A 297 9.18 28.31 -6.36
C GLY A 297 9.61 29.19 -5.19
N LEU A 298 10.11 28.59 -4.11
CA LEU A 298 10.58 29.31 -2.92
C LEU A 298 11.76 30.23 -3.22
N ILE A 299 12.78 29.72 -3.92
CA ILE A 299 13.99 30.47 -4.28
C ILE A 299 13.64 31.63 -5.22
N SER A 300 12.89 31.37 -6.29
CA SER A 300 12.48 32.40 -7.24
C SER A 300 11.61 33.47 -6.57
N GLY A 301 10.70 33.08 -5.67
CA GLY A 301 9.88 34.01 -4.87
C GLY A 301 10.73 34.88 -3.93
N TYR A 302 11.73 34.30 -3.27
CA TYR A 302 12.67 35.03 -2.44
C TYR A 302 13.49 36.04 -3.25
N VAL A 303 14.03 35.65 -4.40
CA VAL A 303 14.78 36.56 -5.27
C VAL A 303 13.89 37.70 -5.80
N LEU A 304 12.65 37.40 -6.19
CA LEU A 304 11.66 38.41 -6.59
C LEU A 304 11.32 39.40 -5.49
N SER A 305 11.30 38.95 -4.23
CA SER A 305 11.06 39.83 -3.09
C SER A 305 12.10 40.97 -3.01
N ARG A 306 13.33 40.70 -3.47
CA ARG A 306 14.45 41.65 -3.54
C ARG A 306 14.52 42.39 -4.89
N ASN A 307 14.14 41.75 -5.99
CA ASN A 307 14.16 42.34 -7.34
C ASN A 307 12.83 42.18 -8.09
N LYS A 308 11.88 43.08 -7.80
CA LYS A 308 10.48 42.99 -8.26
C LYS A 308 10.24 43.26 -9.75
N LYS A 309 11.27 43.65 -10.52
CA LYS A 309 11.12 44.06 -11.92
C LYS A 309 11.38 42.95 -12.94
N ASN A 310 11.93 41.79 -12.52
CA ASN A 310 12.27 40.71 -13.44
C ASN A 310 11.02 39.88 -13.83
N GLU A 311 10.47 40.13 -15.02
CA GLU A 311 9.24 39.46 -15.51
C GLU A 311 9.46 37.98 -15.87
N ASN A 312 10.64 37.61 -16.39
CA ASN A 312 10.97 36.20 -16.64
C ASN A 312 10.97 35.41 -15.34
N LEU A 313 11.54 35.98 -14.27
CA LEU A 313 11.58 35.35 -12.96
C LEU A 313 10.18 35.24 -12.33
N LYS A 314 9.28 36.22 -12.54
CA LYS A 314 7.87 36.12 -12.12
C LYS A 314 7.14 34.98 -12.81
N THR A 315 7.37 34.83 -14.12
CA THR A 315 6.78 33.76 -14.91
C THR A 315 7.27 32.40 -14.44
N LEU A 316 8.58 32.26 -14.23
CA LEU A 316 9.18 31.05 -13.66
C LEU A 316 8.60 30.72 -12.29
N HIS A 317 8.54 31.70 -11.38
CA HIS A 317 8.00 31.51 -10.03
C HIS A 317 6.55 31.03 -10.04
N LEU A 318 5.70 31.66 -10.87
CA LEU A 318 4.30 31.28 -10.98
C LEU A 318 4.16 29.87 -11.57
N ALA A 319 4.89 29.58 -12.66
CA ALA A 319 4.85 28.29 -13.33
C ALA A 319 5.34 27.16 -12.41
N SER A 320 6.48 27.31 -11.75
CA SER A 320 7.03 26.27 -10.87
C SER A 320 6.14 26.03 -9.65
N SER A 321 5.58 27.08 -9.04
CA SER A 321 4.71 26.95 -7.87
C SER A 321 3.37 26.29 -8.24
N PHE A 322 2.77 26.67 -9.37
CA PHE A 322 1.50 26.09 -9.80
C PHE A 322 1.67 24.64 -10.30
N LEU A 323 2.67 24.38 -11.14
CA LEU A 323 2.94 23.04 -11.64
C LEU A 323 3.36 22.08 -10.51
N GLY A 324 4.20 22.54 -9.58
CA GLY A 324 4.58 21.74 -8.41
C GLY A 324 3.38 21.37 -7.55
N TYR A 325 2.43 22.29 -7.37
CA TYR A 325 1.20 22.01 -6.64
C TYR A 325 0.27 21.03 -7.38
N LEU A 326 0.12 21.15 -8.71
CA LEU A 326 -0.66 20.19 -9.50
C LEU A 326 -0.05 18.79 -9.45
N LEU A 327 1.28 18.69 -9.54
CA LEU A 327 1.96 17.41 -9.40
C LEU A 327 1.78 16.83 -7.99
N LEU A 328 1.75 17.65 -6.94
CA LEU A 328 1.46 17.16 -5.58
C LEU A 328 0.07 16.52 -5.52
N LEU A 329 -0.94 17.15 -6.09
CA LEU A 329 -2.29 16.56 -6.14
C LEU A 329 -2.30 15.26 -6.95
N GLY A 330 -1.57 15.20 -8.05
CA GLY A 330 -1.38 13.98 -8.84
C GLY A 330 -0.68 12.87 -8.05
N THR A 331 0.37 13.19 -7.31
CA THR A 331 1.06 12.25 -6.42
C THR A 331 0.13 11.71 -5.34
N ILE A 332 -0.64 12.58 -4.67
CA ILE A 332 -1.62 12.17 -3.65
C ILE A 332 -2.66 11.22 -4.27
N LEU A 333 -3.24 11.59 -5.42
CA LEU A 333 -4.22 10.75 -6.11
C LEU A 333 -3.63 9.38 -6.47
N THR A 334 -2.40 9.36 -6.99
CA THR A 334 -1.70 8.12 -7.34
C THR A 334 -1.45 7.26 -6.10
N GLY A 335 -1.08 7.88 -4.97
CA GLY A 335 -0.92 7.19 -3.69
C GLY A 335 -2.23 6.58 -3.17
N LEU A 336 -3.35 7.28 -3.31
CA LEU A 336 -4.67 6.78 -2.92
C LEU A 336 -5.14 5.60 -3.79
N ILE A 337 -4.78 5.59 -5.08
CA ILE A 337 -5.06 4.47 -5.99
C ILE A 337 -4.18 3.26 -5.63
N ILE A 338 -2.86 3.46 -5.51
CA ILE A 338 -1.92 2.38 -5.15
C ILE A 338 -2.25 1.80 -3.77
N GLY A 339 -2.62 2.65 -2.81
CA GLY A 339 -3.00 2.24 -1.46
C GLY A 339 -4.37 1.57 -1.37
N GLY A 340 -5.08 1.38 -2.48
CA GLY A 340 -6.39 0.73 -2.52
C GLY A 340 -7.53 1.53 -1.87
N VAL A 341 -7.33 2.84 -1.62
CA VAL A 341 -8.37 3.72 -1.06
C VAL A 341 -9.36 4.15 -2.14
N ILE A 342 -8.90 4.27 -3.38
CA ILE A 342 -9.73 4.55 -4.56
C ILE A 342 -9.56 3.38 -5.52
N GLY A 343 -10.51 2.44 -5.47
CA GLY A 343 -10.68 1.41 -6.49
C GLY A 343 -11.55 1.95 -7.63
N PHE A 344 -11.13 1.74 -8.88
CA PHE A 344 -12.05 1.78 -10.01
C PHE A 344 -12.77 0.43 -10.03
N TYR A 345 -13.90 0.35 -9.32
CA TYR A 345 -14.83 -0.77 -9.38
C TYR A 345 -15.57 -0.81 -10.71
#